data_AF-A0A8J3BMX8-F1
#
_entry.id   AF-A0A8J3BMX8-F1
#
_cell.length_a   1.000
_cell.length_b   1.000
_cell.length_c   1.000
_cell.angle_alpha   90.00
_cell.angle_beta   90.00
_cell.angle_gamma   90.00
#
_symmetry.space_group_name_H-M   'P 1'
#
loop_
_entity.id
_entity.type
_entity.pdbx_description
1 polymer ?
#
loop_
_entity_poly.entity_id
_entity_poly.type
_entity_poly.pdbx_seq_one_letter_code
_entity_poly.pdbx_strand_id
1 'polypeptide(L)'
;MRELAPPRLFANRHCWSLAAVADRPWTLAFADCLYFDGVDVQEALAHESALTGLDSAPGPGLRDLPLRRAVGDPFALGRRTVLAAVSTLTVRRDRTGATFLLHRRDPRAVAQSGGATQVIPSGIFQPSTSLPGAAAADFDLWRNIMREYSEELLGAAEHGGDGRPVDYGAAPFAALDAAYRDGRVRVWLLGVGLDALSLFGEIMTVAVWDAAFFDDWARHLVADNEEGALVASPLPFTAPVVRALLRSGRMLPAGAGCLHLAWRHRAALACAAP
;
A
#
# COMPACT_ATOMS: atom_id res chain seq x y z
N MET A 1 -20.77 -12.49 -14.52
CA MET A 1 -20.63 -11.06 -14.16
C MET A 1 -21.64 -10.57 -13.10
N ARG A 2 -22.60 -11.38 -12.61
CA ARG A 2 -23.66 -10.94 -11.68
C ARG A 2 -23.30 -11.01 -10.17
N GLU A 3 -22.07 -11.35 -9.82
CA GLU A 3 -21.66 -11.65 -8.42
C GLU A 3 -20.47 -10.80 -7.91
N LEU A 4 -20.13 -9.70 -8.58
CA LEU A 4 -19.22 -8.72 -7.97
C LEU A 4 -20.08 -7.70 -7.23
N ALA A 5 -19.84 -7.55 -5.92
CA ALA A 5 -20.46 -6.47 -5.16
C ALA A 5 -20.08 -5.13 -5.82
N PRO A 6 -21.03 -4.25 -6.17
CA PRO A 6 -20.69 -2.94 -6.69
C PRO A 6 -19.88 -2.17 -5.64
N PRO A 7 -18.81 -1.45 -6.02
CA PRO A 7 -18.03 -0.67 -5.07
C PRO A 7 -18.95 0.30 -4.34
N ARG A 8 -18.87 0.35 -3.00
CA ARG A 8 -19.67 1.27 -2.16
C ARG A 8 -19.45 2.73 -2.54
N LEU A 9 -18.27 3.02 -3.08
CA LEU A 9 -17.85 4.32 -3.55
C LEU A 9 -17.16 4.16 -4.91
N PHE A 10 -17.78 4.72 -5.95
CA PHE A 10 -17.18 4.86 -7.28
C PHE A 10 -17.05 6.35 -7.57
N ALA A 11 -15.95 6.96 -7.11
CA ALA A 11 -15.75 8.39 -7.16
C ALA A 11 -14.43 8.74 -7.85
N ASN A 12 -14.48 9.70 -8.76
CA ASN A 12 -13.30 10.21 -9.44
C ASN A 12 -12.57 11.24 -8.57
N ARG A 13 -11.90 10.76 -7.51
CA ARG A 13 -11.27 11.61 -6.49
C ARG A 13 -9.92 12.14 -6.97
N HIS A 14 -9.49 13.25 -6.38
CA HIS A 14 -8.12 13.75 -6.54
C HIS A 14 -7.13 12.74 -5.93
N CYS A 15 -6.06 12.44 -6.65
CA CYS A 15 -4.92 11.63 -6.22
C CYS A 15 -3.62 12.28 -6.69
N TRP A 16 -2.49 11.77 -6.21
CA TRP A 16 -1.17 12.19 -6.70
C TRP A 16 -0.51 11.09 -7.54
N SER A 17 -0.38 11.35 -8.83
CA SER A 17 0.32 10.48 -9.77
C SER A 17 1.83 10.55 -9.56
N LEU A 18 2.51 9.41 -9.45
CA LEU A 18 3.97 9.37 -9.38
C LEU A 18 4.58 9.76 -10.73
N ALA A 19 5.24 10.92 -10.79
CA ALA A 19 5.75 11.52 -12.01
C ALA A 19 7.24 11.25 -12.26
N ALA A 20 8.04 11.11 -11.20
CA ALA A 20 9.46 10.76 -11.29
C ALA A 20 10.00 10.20 -9.98
N VAL A 21 11.09 9.42 -10.08
CA VAL A 21 11.92 8.97 -8.96
C VAL A 21 13.36 9.31 -9.29
N ALA A 22 14.05 10.02 -8.39
CA ALA A 22 15.49 10.27 -8.48
C ALA A 22 16.20 9.67 -7.27
N ASP A 23 17.43 9.19 -7.46
CA ASP A 23 18.20 8.47 -6.44
C ASP A 23 19.26 9.36 -5.73
N ARG A 24 19.49 10.59 -6.20
CA ARG A 24 20.49 11.54 -5.66
C ARG A 24 20.08 13.03 -5.84
N PRO A 25 19.59 13.71 -4.78
CA PRO A 25 19.03 13.13 -3.56
C PRO A 25 17.84 12.22 -3.87
N TRP A 26 17.49 11.32 -2.95
CA TRP A 26 16.27 10.53 -3.11
C TRP A 26 15.05 11.45 -3.13
N THR A 27 14.34 11.52 -4.25
CA THR A 27 13.14 12.32 -4.40
C THR A 27 12.06 11.55 -5.16
N LEU A 28 10.82 11.76 -4.72
CA LEU A 28 9.62 11.32 -5.41
C LEU A 28 8.90 12.59 -5.88
N ALA A 29 8.70 12.71 -7.19
CA ALA A 29 7.93 13.81 -7.77
C ALA A 29 6.53 13.32 -8.09
N PHE A 30 5.53 14.15 -7.84
CA PHE A 30 4.14 13.84 -8.11
C PHE A 30 3.47 14.93 -8.95
N ALA A 31 2.42 14.55 -9.66
CA ALA A 31 1.51 15.44 -10.37
C ALA A 31 0.08 15.19 -9.89
N ASP A 32 -0.76 16.22 -9.91
CA ASP A 32 -2.19 16.06 -9.63
C ASP A 32 -2.84 15.19 -10.72
N CYS A 33 -3.69 14.26 -10.31
CA CYS A 33 -4.52 13.46 -11.22
C CYS A 33 -5.86 13.12 -10.56
N LEU A 34 -6.79 12.57 -11.32
CA LEU A 34 -7.98 11.96 -10.77
C LEU A 34 -7.82 10.43 -10.75
N TYR A 35 -8.55 9.77 -9.84
CA TYR A 35 -8.51 8.32 -9.69
C TYR A 35 -8.78 7.59 -11.01
N PHE A 36 -9.74 8.06 -11.81
CA PHE A 36 -10.05 7.42 -13.09
C PHE A 36 -8.97 7.64 -14.17
N ASP A 37 -8.16 8.71 -14.07
CA ASP A 37 -7.05 8.90 -15.02
C ASP A 37 -6.02 7.75 -14.91
N GLY A 38 -5.84 7.20 -13.72
CA GLY A 38 -4.98 6.03 -13.51
C GLY A 38 -5.65 4.73 -13.91
N VAL A 39 -6.91 4.53 -13.51
CA VAL A 39 -7.72 3.36 -13.86
C VAL A 39 -7.80 3.17 -15.39
N ASP A 40 -8.03 4.25 -16.14
CA ASP A 40 -8.13 4.24 -17.61
C ASP A 40 -6.88 3.68 -18.30
N VAL A 41 -5.73 3.70 -17.63
CA VAL A 41 -4.49 3.11 -18.13
C VAL A 41 -4.20 1.78 -17.44
N GLN A 42 -4.11 1.77 -16.12
CA GLN A 42 -3.58 0.65 -15.34
C GLN A 42 -4.50 -0.58 -15.37
N GLU A 43 -5.81 -0.38 -15.26
CA GLU A 43 -6.78 -1.48 -15.41
C GLU A 43 -6.86 -1.96 -16.86
N ALA A 44 -6.79 -1.04 -17.82
CA ALA A 44 -6.79 -1.40 -19.24
C ALA A 44 -5.61 -2.30 -19.60
N LEU A 45 -4.41 -2.01 -19.06
CA LEU A 45 -3.22 -2.85 -19.23
C LEU A 45 -3.36 -4.23 -18.57
N ALA A 46 -3.94 -4.28 -17.36
CA ALA A 46 -4.20 -5.53 -16.68
C ALA A 46 -5.19 -6.40 -17.47
N HIS A 47 -6.27 -5.81 -17.97
CA HIS A 47 -7.26 -6.49 -18.80
C HIS A 47 -6.69 -6.96 -20.14
N GLU A 48 -5.90 -6.13 -20.84
CA GLU A 48 -5.22 -6.54 -22.06
C GLU A 48 -4.32 -7.76 -21.81
N SER A 49 -3.48 -7.70 -20.76
CA SER A 49 -2.57 -8.78 -20.41
C SER A 49 -3.32 -10.06 -20.02
N ALA A 50 -4.43 -9.93 -19.29
CA ALA A 50 -5.28 -11.06 -18.90
C ALA A 50 -5.96 -11.69 -20.11
N LEU A 51 -6.58 -10.90 -20.98
CA LEU A 51 -7.27 -11.39 -22.18
C LEU A 51 -6.32 -12.16 -23.10
N THR A 52 -5.16 -11.58 -23.42
CA THR A 52 -4.19 -12.24 -24.32
C THR A 52 -3.47 -13.42 -23.65
N GLY A 53 -3.27 -13.35 -22.32
CA GLY A 53 -2.60 -14.40 -21.55
C GLY A 53 -3.46 -15.63 -21.24
N LEU A 54 -4.80 -15.52 -21.27
CA LEU A 54 -5.70 -16.65 -21.10
C LEU A 54 -5.63 -17.64 -22.28
N ASP A 55 -5.29 -17.16 -23.48
CA ASP A 55 -5.33 -17.95 -24.72
C ASP A 55 -3.95 -18.40 -25.23
N SER A 56 -2.85 -17.98 -24.58
CA SER A 56 -1.49 -18.14 -25.13
C SER A 56 -0.48 -18.70 -24.11
N ALA A 57 0.11 -19.85 -24.41
CA ALA A 57 1.35 -20.33 -23.79
C ALA A 57 2.48 -20.35 -24.84
N PRO A 58 3.65 -19.72 -24.61
CA PRO A 58 4.15 -19.16 -23.35
C PRO A 58 3.86 -17.65 -23.17
N GLY A 59 2.65 -17.27 -22.77
CA GLY A 59 2.28 -15.87 -22.46
C GLY A 59 2.26 -14.92 -23.67
N PRO A 60 1.67 -13.72 -23.52
CA PRO A 60 1.60 -12.75 -24.61
C PRO A 60 2.94 -12.04 -24.81
N GLY A 61 3.39 -11.90 -26.06
CA GLY A 61 4.50 -11.01 -26.38
C GLY A 61 4.05 -9.56 -26.47
N LEU A 62 4.99 -8.59 -26.47
CA LEU A 62 4.65 -7.17 -26.70
C LEU A 62 3.95 -6.90 -28.04
N ARG A 63 4.07 -7.84 -29.00
CA ARG A 63 3.37 -7.80 -30.28
C ARG A 63 1.86 -8.01 -30.14
N ASP A 64 1.45 -8.69 -29.08
CA ASP A 64 0.07 -9.10 -28.80
C ASP A 64 -0.60 -8.17 -27.78
N LEU A 65 0.11 -7.12 -27.35
CA LEU A 65 -0.28 -6.15 -26.32
C LEU A 65 -0.18 -4.70 -26.85
N PRO A 66 -1.10 -4.25 -27.73
CA PRO A 66 -1.05 -2.92 -28.34
C PRO A 66 -1.09 -1.74 -27.33
N LEU A 67 -1.90 -1.82 -26.27
CA LEU A 67 -1.96 -0.80 -25.21
C LEU A 67 -0.64 -0.75 -24.44
N ARG A 68 -0.11 -1.91 -24.04
CA ARG A 68 1.21 -1.99 -23.38
C ARG A 68 2.33 -1.44 -24.27
N ARG A 69 2.26 -1.68 -25.58
CA ARG A 69 3.21 -1.10 -26.53
C ARG A 69 3.06 0.42 -26.65
N ALA A 70 1.84 0.94 -26.63
CA ALA A 70 1.57 2.37 -26.67
C ALA A 70 2.13 3.11 -25.44
N VAL A 71 2.11 2.46 -24.26
CA VAL A 71 2.78 2.97 -23.04
C VAL A 71 4.29 3.12 -23.24
N GLY A 72 4.92 2.18 -23.94
CA GLY A 72 6.36 2.19 -24.20
C GLY A 72 7.17 1.81 -22.96
N ASP A 73 8.18 2.61 -22.61
CA ASP A 73 9.01 2.37 -21.43
C ASP A 73 8.17 2.54 -20.14
N PRO A 74 7.95 1.46 -19.35
CA PRO A 74 7.14 1.55 -18.14
C PRO A 74 7.73 2.48 -17.09
N PHE A 75 9.05 2.73 -17.11
CA PHE A 75 9.76 3.59 -16.16
C PHE A 75 9.80 5.07 -16.58
N ALA A 76 9.32 5.41 -17.78
CA ALA A 76 9.10 6.79 -18.19
C ALA A 76 7.80 7.33 -17.57
N LEU A 77 7.79 7.47 -16.23
CA LEU A 77 6.59 7.71 -15.42
C LEU A 77 5.80 8.95 -15.87
N GLY A 78 6.47 10.06 -16.18
CA GLY A 78 5.83 11.30 -16.64
C GLY A 78 5.12 11.23 -18.01
N ARG A 79 5.12 10.09 -18.69
CA ARG A 79 4.38 9.89 -19.96
C ARG A 79 2.93 9.47 -19.78
N ARG A 80 2.52 9.12 -18.55
CA ARG A 80 1.17 8.65 -18.23
C ARG A 80 0.83 8.95 -16.78
N THR A 81 -0.44 8.83 -16.43
CA THR A 81 -0.84 8.76 -15.02
C THR A 81 -0.37 7.45 -14.42
N VAL A 82 0.32 7.53 -13.28
CA VAL A 82 0.76 6.39 -12.48
C VAL A 82 0.19 6.58 -11.08
N LEU A 83 -1.02 6.07 -10.84
CA LEU A 83 -1.48 5.95 -9.46
C LEU A 83 -0.54 5.04 -8.70
N ALA A 84 -0.28 5.41 -7.45
CA ALA A 84 0.57 4.65 -6.57
C ALA A 84 -0.11 4.46 -5.21
N ALA A 85 0.04 3.25 -4.67
CA ALA A 85 -0.30 2.96 -3.29
C ALA A 85 0.94 3.05 -2.40
N VAL A 86 0.73 3.41 -1.14
CA VAL A 86 1.74 3.36 -0.09
C VAL A 86 1.52 2.06 0.70
N SER A 87 2.22 1.00 0.30
CA SER A 87 2.17 -0.31 0.95
C SER A 87 3.15 -0.35 2.12
N THR A 88 2.65 -0.52 3.35
CA THR A 88 3.45 -0.45 4.58
C THR A 88 3.50 -1.78 5.32
N LEU A 89 4.70 -2.36 5.47
CA LEU A 89 4.89 -3.49 6.37
C LEU A 89 4.95 -3.00 7.83
N THR A 90 3.95 -3.38 8.64
CA THR A 90 3.95 -3.08 10.07
C THR A 90 4.71 -4.14 10.86
N VAL A 91 5.79 -3.75 11.51
CA VAL A 91 6.66 -4.60 12.33
C VAL A 91 6.60 -4.14 13.79
N ARG A 92 6.24 -5.04 14.70
CA ARG A 92 6.41 -4.86 16.14
C ARG A 92 7.78 -5.40 16.55
N ARG A 93 8.54 -4.65 17.34
CA ARG A 93 9.88 -5.05 17.79
C ARG A 93 10.04 -4.88 19.30
N ASP A 94 10.58 -5.91 19.95
CA ASP A 94 11.10 -5.83 21.32
C ASP A 94 12.57 -6.31 21.39
N ARG A 95 13.06 -6.53 22.61
CA ARG A 95 14.43 -7.03 22.85
C ARG A 95 14.65 -8.49 22.46
N THR A 96 13.57 -9.27 22.35
CA THR A 96 13.61 -10.72 22.09
C THR A 96 13.44 -11.05 20.61
N GLY A 97 12.85 -10.13 19.83
CA GLY A 97 12.70 -10.31 18.41
C GLY A 97 11.72 -9.31 17.78
N ALA A 98 11.26 -9.67 16.59
CA ALA A 98 10.29 -8.89 15.85
C ALA A 98 9.16 -9.79 15.32
N THR A 99 7.96 -9.25 15.26
CA THR A 99 6.80 -9.81 14.59
C THR A 99 6.25 -8.81 13.59
N PHE A 100 5.45 -9.27 12.63
CA PHE A 100 4.84 -8.39 11.64
C PHE A 100 3.40 -8.79 11.36
N LEU A 101 2.62 -7.81 10.90
CA LEU A 101 1.22 -7.99 10.53
C LEU A 101 1.08 -8.23 9.03
N LEU A 102 0.06 -9.03 8.68
CA LEU A 102 -0.44 -9.16 7.32
C LEU A 102 -1.97 -9.06 7.37
N HIS A 103 -2.58 -8.63 6.28
CA HIS A 103 -4.02 -8.66 6.09
C HIS A 103 -4.35 -9.69 5.00
N ARG A 104 -5.42 -10.48 5.21
CA ARG A 104 -5.97 -11.34 4.15
C ARG A 104 -7.32 -10.77 3.76
N ARG A 105 -7.39 -10.26 2.53
CA ARG A 105 -8.64 -9.68 2.00
C ARG A 105 -9.74 -10.75 1.94
N ASP A 106 -10.93 -10.41 2.43
CA ASP A 106 -12.11 -11.26 2.26
C ASP A 106 -12.38 -11.43 0.75
N PRO A 107 -12.43 -12.66 0.20
CA PRO A 107 -12.76 -12.90 -1.19
C PRO A 107 -14.07 -12.26 -1.67
N ARG A 108 -14.97 -11.86 -0.76
CA ARG A 108 -16.30 -11.32 -1.07
C ARG A 108 -16.41 -9.79 -0.98
N ALA A 109 -15.40 -9.08 -0.45
CA ALA A 109 -15.52 -7.65 -0.11
C ALA A 109 -14.78 -6.69 -1.06
N VAL A 110 -13.90 -7.17 -1.94
CA VAL A 110 -13.01 -6.30 -2.76
C VAL A 110 -13.13 -6.54 -4.27
N ALA A 111 -13.03 -5.47 -5.05
CA ALA A 111 -13.09 -5.49 -6.52
C ALA A 111 -11.82 -6.12 -7.17
N GLN A 112 -10.70 -6.17 -6.44
CA GLN A 112 -9.43 -6.76 -6.88
C GLN A 112 -8.81 -7.65 -5.79
N SER A 113 -8.20 -8.78 -6.21
CA SER A 113 -7.30 -9.59 -5.37
C SER A 113 -7.91 -10.32 -4.16
N GLY A 114 -9.16 -10.80 -4.28
CA GLY A 114 -9.82 -11.59 -3.22
C GLY A 114 -9.01 -12.83 -2.78
N GLY A 115 -8.85 -13.02 -1.46
CA GLY A 115 -8.12 -14.17 -0.88
C GLY A 115 -6.59 -14.06 -0.86
N ALA A 116 -6.02 -12.99 -1.44
CA ALA A 116 -4.59 -12.71 -1.39
C ALA A 116 -4.18 -12.14 -0.01
N THR A 117 -2.91 -12.34 0.35
CA THR A 117 -2.31 -11.78 1.57
C THR A 117 -1.53 -10.53 1.23
N GLN A 118 -1.70 -9.46 1.99
CA GLN A 118 -1.05 -8.17 1.75
C GLN A 118 -0.45 -7.64 3.05
N VAL A 119 0.51 -6.73 2.94
CA VAL A 119 0.94 -5.92 4.10
C VAL A 119 -0.17 -4.97 4.52
N ILE A 120 -0.11 -4.46 5.73
CA ILE A 120 -1.13 -3.56 6.28
C ILE A 120 -0.44 -2.45 7.06
N PRO A 121 -0.76 -1.17 6.79
CA PRO A 121 -1.74 -0.66 5.81
C PRO A 121 -1.26 -0.62 4.36
N SER A 122 -2.19 -0.41 3.42
CA SER A 122 -1.93 -0.19 1.99
C SER A 122 -3.07 0.57 1.30
N GLY A 123 -2.89 1.87 1.05
CA GLY A 123 -3.86 2.67 0.28
C GLY A 123 -3.24 3.68 -0.68
N ILE A 124 -4.08 4.24 -1.55
CA ILE A 124 -3.67 5.16 -2.64
C ILE A 124 -3.20 6.48 -2.06
N PHE A 125 -2.11 7.03 -2.59
CA PHE A 125 -1.63 8.35 -2.17
C PHE A 125 -2.57 9.46 -2.66
N GLN A 126 -3.45 9.91 -1.77
CA GLN A 126 -4.49 10.89 -2.05
C GLN A 126 -4.74 11.81 -0.84
N PRO A 127 -5.31 13.01 -1.04
CA PRO A 127 -5.75 13.85 0.07
C PRO A 127 -6.97 13.26 0.80
N SER A 128 -7.14 13.63 2.07
CA SER A 128 -8.27 13.23 2.90
C SER A 128 -9.58 13.97 2.58
N THR A 129 -9.51 15.02 1.76
CA THR A 129 -10.64 15.89 1.43
C THR A 129 -10.54 16.41 -0.01
N SER A 130 -11.69 16.68 -0.61
CA SER A 130 -11.81 17.35 -1.91
C SER A 130 -11.85 18.88 -1.81
N LEU A 131 -11.78 19.45 -0.60
CA LEU A 131 -11.81 20.90 -0.40
C LEU A 131 -10.58 21.57 -1.04
N PRO A 132 -10.78 22.58 -1.92
CA PRO A 132 -9.67 23.30 -2.54
C PRO A 132 -8.72 23.91 -1.51
N GLY A 133 -7.41 23.74 -1.73
CA GLY A 133 -6.36 24.27 -0.85
C GLY A 133 -6.09 23.47 0.42
N ALA A 134 -6.94 22.50 0.78
CA ALA A 134 -6.69 21.61 1.92
C ALA A 134 -5.78 20.43 1.55
N ALA A 135 -5.74 20.04 0.28
CA ALA A 135 -4.96 18.88 -0.20
C ALA A 135 -3.45 19.00 0.09
N ALA A 136 -2.88 20.21 0.07
CA ALA A 136 -1.46 20.43 0.33
C ALA A 136 -1.02 20.01 1.75
N ALA A 137 -1.94 20.05 2.72
CA ALA A 137 -1.68 19.56 4.06
C ALA A 137 -1.54 18.03 4.11
N ASP A 138 -2.14 17.31 3.16
CA ASP A 138 -2.11 15.84 3.09
C ASP A 138 -1.02 15.30 2.16
N PHE A 139 -0.25 16.19 1.51
CA PHE A 139 0.88 15.81 0.65
C PHE A 139 2.10 15.37 1.49
N ASP A 140 1.90 14.31 2.26
CA ASP A 140 2.84 13.74 3.23
C ASP A 140 2.57 12.24 3.34
N LEU A 141 3.59 11.42 3.01
CA LEU A 141 3.47 9.96 3.03
C LEU A 141 3.18 9.42 4.43
N TRP A 142 3.70 10.06 5.48
CA TRP A 142 3.41 9.62 6.86
C TRP A 142 1.96 9.89 7.21
N ARG A 143 1.41 11.03 6.80
CA ARG A 143 -0.02 11.32 6.98
C ARG A 143 -0.90 10.33 6.23
N ASN A 144 -0.51 9.93 5.01
CA ASN A 144 -1.20 8.85 4.30
C ASN A 144 -1.20 7.56 5.13
N ILE A 145 -0.02 7.11 5.56
CA ILE A 145 0.13 5.89 6.36
C ILE A 145 -0.69 5.94 7.66
N MET A 146 -0.73 7.09 8.36
CA MET A 146 -1.52 7.24 9.58
C MET A 146 -3.04 7.12 9.34
N ARG A 147 -3.56 7.66 8.22
CA ARG A 147 -4.97 7.52 7.87
C ARG A 147 -5.33 6.07 7.58
N GLU A 148 -4.51 5.40 6.78
CA GLU A 148 -4.71 3.97 6.49
C GLU A 148 -4.61 3.11 7.75
N TYR A 149 -3.73 3.45 8.70
CA TYR A 149 -3.74 2.80 10.03
C TYR A 149 -5.06 3.02 10.77
N SER A 150 -5.63 4.23 10.73
CA SER A 150 -6.90 4.51 11.38
C SER A 150 -8.06 3.74 10.72
N GLU A 151 -8.05 3.61 9.41
CA GLU A 151 -9.13 2.99 8.63
C GLU A 151 -9.01 1.47 8.65
N GLU A 152 -7.87 0.94 8.23
CA GLU A 152 -7.67 -0.51 8.10
C GLU A 152 -7.52 -1.22 9.45
N LEU A 153 -6.90 -0.60 10.45
CA LEU A 153 -6.61 -1.27 11.72
C LEU A 153 -7.55 -0.88 12.86
N LEU A 154 -8.10 0.34 12.87
CA LEU A 154 -9.04 0.80 13.90
C LEU A 154 -10.50 0.86 13.44
N GLY A 155 -10.78 0.53 12.17
CA GLY A 155 -12.14 0.53 11.61
C GLY A 155 -12.79 1.91 11.59
N ALA A 156 -12.00 2.99 11.58
CA ALA A 156 -12.54 4.32 11.37
C ALA A 156 -13.18 4.41 9.97
N ALA A 157 -14.20 5.25 9.84
CA ALA A 157 -14.75 5.56 8.51
C ALA A 157 -13.65 6.15 7.62
N GLU A 158 -13.66 5.78 6.34
CA GLU A 158 -12.71 6.30 5.34
C GLU A 158 -12.72 7.84 5.37
N HIS A 159 -11.55 8.45 5.57
CA HIS A 159 -11.40 9.89 5.50
C HIS A 159 -11.28 10.29 4.02
N GLY A 160 -12.44 10.38 3.37
CA GLY A 160 -12.49 10.79 1.97
C GLY A 160 -13.91 11.06 1.51
N GLY A 161 -14.09 12.19 0.83
CA GLY A 161 -15.36 12.60 0.23
C GLY A 161 -16.02 13.71 1.03
N ASP A 162 -16.12 14.90 0.40
CA ASP A 162 -16.82 16.16 0.75
C ASP A 162 -16.74 16.73 2.20
N GLY A 163 -16.15 15.99 3.13
CA GLY A 163 -16.02 16.33 4.53
C GLY A 163 -14.87 17.29 4.85
N ARG A 164 -14.82 17.67 6.13
CA ARG A 164 -13.76 18.47 6.71
C ARG A 164 -12.40 17.76 6.57
N PRO A 165 -11.28 18.49 6.38
CA PRO A 165 -9.95 17.90 6.40
C PRO A 165 -9.71 17.14 7.71
N VAL A 166 -8.87 16.11 7.65
CA VAL A 166 -8.46 15.35 8.85
C VAL A 166 -7.78 16.28 9.86
N ASP A 167 -8.20 16.17 11.12
CA ASP A 167 -7.53 16.83 12.24
C ASP A 167 -6.41 15.93 12.78
N TYR A 168 -5.19 16.16 12.28
CA TYR A 168 -3.99 15.44 12.75
C TYR A 168 -3.59 15.77 14.20
N GLY A 169 -4.21 16.78 14.81
CA GLY A 169 -4.05 17.10 16.23
C GLY A 169 -4.92 16.25 17.16
N ALA A 170 -5.88 15.50 16.61
CA ALA A 170 -6.74 14.60 17.35
C ALA A 170 -6.19 13.17 17.42
N ALA A 171 -6.71 12.37 18.35
CA ALA A 171 -6.46 10.93 18.37
C ALA A 171 -7.15 10.24 17.18
N PRO A 172 -6.54 9.18 16.59
CA PRO A 172 -5.27 8.55 16.96
C PRO A 172 -4.02 9.25 16.38
N PHE A 173 -4.20 10.21 15.47
CA PHE A 173 -3.11 10.82 14.69
C PHE A 173 -2.05 11.50 15.53
N ALA A 174 -2.44 12.31 16.51
CA ALA A 174 -1.49 13.01 17.37
C ALA A 174 -0.58 12.05 18.16
N ALA A 175 -1.10 10.89 18.57
CA ALA A 175 -0.33 9.87 19.27
C ALA A 175 0.67 9.17 18.34
N LEU A 176 0.24 8.82 17.12
CA LEU A 176 1.10 8.23 16.08
C LEU A 176 2.22 9.18 15.69
N ASP A 177 1.89 10.45 15.49
CA ASP A 177 2.82 11.50 15.09
C ASP A 177 3.81 11.84 16.22
N ALA A 178 3.37 11.83 17.49
CA ALA A 178 4.28 11.92 18.63
C ALA A 178 5.24 10.72 18.70
N ALA A 179 4.74 9.50 18.51
CA ALA A 179 5.55 8.28 18.52
C ALA A 179 6.54 8.22 17.33
N TYR A 180 6.17 8.80 16.18
CA TYR A 180 7.07 8.96 15.05
C TYR A 180 8.21 9.93 15.38
N ARG A 181 7.89 11.10 15.94
CA ARG A 181 8.89 12.12 16.29
C ARG A 181 9.87 11.68 17.38
N ASP A 182 9.40 10.91 18.36
CA ASP A 182 10.26 10.42 19.45
C ASP A 182 10.94 9.07 19.16
N GLY A 183 10.70 8.50 17.97
CA GLY A 183 11.37 7.30 17.48
C GLY A 183 10.81 5.98 18.01
N ARG A 184 9.68 5.99 18.73
CA ARG A 184 8.92 4.76 19.06
C ARG A 184 8.30 4.13 17.82
N VAL A 185 7.97 4.91 16.81
CA VAL A 185 7.66 4.43 15.45
C VAL A 185 8.71 4.98 14.50
N ARG A 186 9.33 4.10 13.73
CA ARG A 186 10.30 4.50 12.70
C ARG A 186 9.82 3.99 11.36
N VAL A 187 9.83 4.86 10.36
CA VAL A 187 9.33 4.54 9.01
C VAL A 187 10.47 4.70 8.01
N TRP A 188 10.59 3.73 7.11
CA TRP A 188 11.57 3.76 6.03
C TRP A 188 10.89 3.53 4.69
N LEU A 189 11.32 4.27 3.68
CA LEU A 189 11.07 3.93 2.28
C LEU A 189 12.02 2.78 1.89
N LEU A 190 11.44 1.64 1.54
CA LEU A 190 12.18 0.46 1.07
C LEU A 190 12.51 0.55 -0.42
N GLY A 191 11.61 1.14 -1.20
CA GLY A 191 11.77 1.33 -2.63
C GLY A 191 10.46 1.68 -3.31
N VAL A 192 10.52 1.88 -4.62
CA VAL A 192 9.36 2.08 -5.48
C VAL A 192 9.35 1.02 -6.56
N GLY A 193 8.19 0.42 -6.79
CA GLY A 193 7.98 -0.61 -7.81
C GLY A 193 6.81 -0.28 -8.73
N LEU A 194 6.72 -1.02 -9.83
CA LEU A 194 5.55 -1.06 -10.69
C LEU A 194 5.05 -2.50 -10.73
N ASP A 195 3.74 -2.70 -10.59
CA ASP A 195 3.14 -4.00 -10.86
C ASP A 195 3.39 -4.38 -12.33
N ALA A 196 3.80 -5.64 -12.56
CA ALA A 196 4.19 -6.06 -13.90
C ALA A 196 3.02 -6.06 -14.90
N LEU A 197 1.80 -6.33 -14.43
CA LEU A 197 0.61 -6.46 -15.25
C LEU A 197 -0.05 -5.09 -15.47
N SER A 198 -0.37 -4.38 -14.38
CA SER A 198 -1.11 -3.11 -14.45
C SER A 198 -0.22 -1.88 -14.58
N LEU A 199 1.08 -1.98 -14.28
CA LEU A 199 1.96 -0.82 -14.06
C LEU A 199 1.45 0.12 -12.95
N PHE A 200 0.70 -0.43 -11.99
CA PHE A 200 0.34 0.27 -10.78
C PHE A 200 1.59 0.58 -9.94
N GLY A 201 1.70 1.81 -9.44
CA GLY A 201 2.83 2.26 -8.65
C GLY A 201 2.75 1.72 -7.22
N GLU A 202 3.89 1.30 -6.68
CA GLU A 202 3.96 0.79 -5.31
C GLU A 202 5.09 1.50 -4.58
N ILE A 203 4.74 2.38 -3.65
CA ILE A 203 5.66 3.01 -2.71
C ILE A 203 5.76 2.08 -1.50
N MET A 204 6.80 1.26 -1.48
CA MET A 204 6.98 0.23 -0.46
C MET A 204 7.66 0.82 0.77
N THR A 205 7.02 0.72 1.93
CA THR A 205 7.54 1.22 3.19
C THR A 205 7.52 0.14 4.27
N VAL A 206 8.24 0.37 5.36
CA VAL A 206 8.17 -0.41 6.59
C VAL A 206 8.06 0.54 7.77
N ALA A 207 7.14 0.24 8.68
CA ALA A 207 7.03 0.91 9.97
C ALA A 207 7.44 -0.07 11.07
N VAL A 208 8.52 0.23 11.78
CA VAL A 208 8.96 -0.55 12.95
C VAL A 208 8.54 0.18 14.22
N TRP A 209 7.69 -0.48 14.97
CA TRP A 209 7.09 0.01 16.21
C TRP A 209 7.80 -0.61 17.41
N ASP A 210 8.09 0.21 18.41
CA ASP A 210 8.37 -0.25 19.76
C ASP A 210 7.20 -1.08 20.27
N ALA A 211 7.52 -2.22 20.87
CA ALA A 211 6.54 -3.16 21.36
C ALA A 211 5.56 -2.56 22.38
N ALA A 212 6.01 -1.73 23.33
CA ALA A 212 5.12 -1.19 24.35
C ALA A 212 4.09 -0.24 23.74
N PHE A 213 4.50 0.60 22.79
CA PHE A 213 3.58 1.48 22.07
C PHE A 213 2.65 0.69 21.14
N PHE A 214 3.18 -0.28 20.40
CA PHE A 214 2.37 -1.14 19.55
C PHE A 214 1.32 -1.91 20.37
N ASP A 215 1.70 -2.49 21.51
CA ASP A 215 0.79 -3.30 22.32
C ASP A 215 -0.30 -2.44 22.97
N ASP A 216 0.01 -1.22 23.38
CA ASP A 216 -0.97 -0.25 23.86
C ASP A 216 -1.98 0.12 22.76
N TRP A 217 -1.46 0.50 21.59
CA TRP A 217 -2.25 0.90 20.43
C TRP A 217 -3.09 -0.28 19.88
N ALA A 218 -2.52 -1.48 19.88
CA ALA A 218 -3.12 -2.69 19.35
C ALA A 218 -4.36 -3.15 20.13
N ARG A 219 -4.55 -2.68 21.37
CA ARG A 219 -5.78 -2.92 22.14
C ARG A 219 -7.03 -2.36 21.49
N HIS A 220 -6.86 -1.41 20.57
CA HIS A 220 -7.94 -0.77 19.83
C HIS A 220 -8.16 -1.39 18.44
N LEU A 221 -7.42 -2.44 18.08
CA LEU A 221 -7.58 -3.12 16.78
C LEU A 221 -8.96 -3.74 16.66
N VAL A 222 -9.59 -3.53 15.51
CA VAL A 222 -10.85 -4.17 15.17
C VAL A 222 -10.56 -5.50 14.47
N ALA A 223 -11.22 -6.58 14.91
CA ALA A 223 -11.00 -7.91 14.34
C ALA A 223 -11.49 -8.06 12.89
N ASP A 224 -12.49 -7.27 12.50
CA ASP A 224 -13.09 -7.24 11.16
C ASP A 224 -13.41 -5.79 10.77
N ASN A 225 -13.03 -5.36 9.57
CA ASN A 225 -13.36 -4.02 9.05
C ASN A 225 -14.14 -4.14 7.71
N GLU A 226 -14.50 -3.00 7.11
CA GLU A 226 -15.25 -2.99 5.84
C GLU A 226 -14.48 -3.61 4.65
N GLU A 227 -13.16 -3.78 4.75
CA GLU A 227 -12.29 -4.34 3.70
C GLU A 227 -11.96 -5.84 3.89
N GLY A 228 -12.30 -6.42 5.03
CA GLY A 228 -12.16 -7.86 5.29
C GLY A 228 -11.87 -8.22 6.75
N ALA A 229 -11.56 -9.50 6.95
CA ALA A 229 -11.16 -10.03 8.24
C ALA A 229 -9.69 -9.70 8.51
N LEU A 230 -9.42 -9.04 9.62
CA LEU A 230 -8.07 -8.72 10.04
C LEU A 230 -7.36 -10.03 10.44
N VAL A 231 -6.54 -10.61 9.55
CA VAL A 231 -5.60 -11.67 9.95
C VAL A 231 -4.38 -11.04 10.63
N ALA A 232 -4.60 -10.17 11.61
CA ALA A 232 -3.55 -9.57 12.43
C ALA A 232 -2.97 -10.54 13.46
N SER A 233 -2.91 -11.83 13.15
CA SER A 233 -2.10 -12.72 13.98
C SER A 233 -0.63 -12.38 13.70
N PRO A 234 0.13 -11.89 14.70
CA PRO A 234 1.49 -11.46 14.47
C PRO A 234 2.36 -12.64 14.05
N LEU A 235 3.00 -12.55 12.89
CA LEU A 235 3.90 -13.57 12.38
C LEU A 235 5.32 -13.30 12.84
N PRO A 236 6.09 -14.32 13.27
CA PRO A 236 7.51 -14.12 13.61
C PRO A 236 8.32 -13.63 12.42
N PHE A 237 9.05 -12.52 12.59
CA PHE A 237 9.93 -11.98 11.55
C PHE A 237 11.24 -12.78 11.50
N THR A 238 11.16 -13.99 10.95
CA THR A 238 12.26 -14.96 10.88
C THR A 238 12.47 -15.49 9.47
N ALA A 239 13.67 -15.97 9.19
CA ALA A 239 14.04 -16.46 7.86
C ALA A 239 13.12 -17.59 7.33
N PRO A 240 12.75 -18.59 8.15
CA PRO A 240 11.83 -19.65 7.71
C PRO A 240 10.44 -19.09 7.33
N VAL A 241 9.86 -18.22 8.16
CA VAL A 241 8.53 -17.63 7.92
C VAL A 241 8.54 -16.75 6.68
N VAL A 242 9.50 -15.84 6.56
CA VAL A 242 9.63 -14.95 5.39
C VAL A 242 9.78 -15.76 4.10
N ARG A 243 10.67 -16.76 4.08
CA ARG A 243 10.86 -17.61 2.89
C ARG A 243 9.64 -18.45 2.56
N ALA A 244 8.88 -18.90 3.56
CA ALA A 244 7.65 -19.66 3.32
C ALA A 244 6.59 -18.78 2.66
N LEU A 245 6.38 -17.56 3.18
CA LEU A 245 5.42 -16.61 2.63
C LEU A 245 5.78 -16.19 1.20
N LEU A 246 7.02 -15.78 0.95
CA LEU A 246 7.47 -15.35 -0.38
C LEU A 246 7.37 -16.47 -1.43
N ARG A 247 7.54 -17.74 -1.03
CA ARG A 247 7.39 -18.90 -1.93
C ARG A 247 5.96 -19.39 -2.08
N SER A 248 5.04 -18.93 -1.24
CA SER A 248 3.67 -19.43 -1.25
C SER A 248 2.88 -19.02 -2.50
N GLY A 249 3.30 -17.96 -3.19
CA GLY A 249 2.54 -17.37 -4.30
C GLY A 249 1.21 -16.73 -3.88
N ARG A 250 0.97 -16.59 -2.56
CA ARG A 250 -0.29 -16.05 -2.01
C ARG A 250 -0.22 -14.59 -1.60
N MET A 251 0.98 -14.00 -1.59
CA MET A 251 1.15 -12.59 -1.29
C MET A 251 0.94 -11.74 -2.54
N LEU A 252 0.31 -10.57 -2.37
CA LEU A 252 0.33 -9.56 -3.43
C LEU A 252 1.76 -9.09 -3.70
N PRO A 253 2.10 -8.75 -4.97
CA PRO A 253 3.45 -8.36 -5.36
C PRO A 253 4.04 -7.25 -4.49
N ALA A 254 3.26 -6.22 -4.19
CA ALA A 254 3.69 -5.10 -3.34
C ALA A 254 4.06 -5.54 -1.92
N GLY A 255 3.21 -6.33 -1.27
CA GLY A 255 3.48 -6.86 0.07
C GLY A 255 4.64 -7.85 0.09
N ALA A 256 4.77 -8.68 -0.94
CA ALA A 256 5.93 -9.55 -1.11
C ALA A 256 7.22 -8.71 -1.26
N GLY A 257 7.17 -7.63 -2.03
CA GLY A 257 8.26 -6.65 -2.18
C GLY A 257 8.65 -6.00 -0.85
N CYS A 258 7.66 -5.50 -0.09
CA CYS A 258 7.86 -4.95 1.24
C CYS A 258 8.54 -5.96 2.17
N LEU A 259 8.01 -7.19 2.25
CA LEU A 259 8.55 -8.23 3.12
C LEU A 259 9.96 -8.65 2.69
N HIS A 260 10.21 -8.79 1.39
CA HIS A 260 11.51 -9.13 0.84
C HIS A 260 12.56 -8.05 1.17
N LEU A 261 12.26 -6.79 0.89
CA LEU A 261 13.18 -5.67 1.12
C LEU A 261 13.41 -5.43 2.62
N ALA A 262 12.35 -5.47 3.43
CA ALA A 262 12.50 -5.37 4.88
C ALA A 262 13.38 -6.49 5.44
N TRP A 263 13.20 -7.74 4.97
CA TRP A 263 14.05 -8.86 5.39
C TRP A 263 15.49 -8.70 4.94
N ARG A 264 15.72 -8.24 3.70
CA ARG A 264 17.05 -7.95 3.16
C ARG A 264 17.77 -6.90 4.02
N HIS A 265 17.06 -5.87 4.45
CA HIS A 265 17.61 -4.73 5.21
C HIS A 265 17.40 -4.82 6.72
N ARG A 266 16.97 -5.97 7.26
CA ARG A 266 16.60 -6.16 8.68
C ARG A 266 17.65 -5.69 9.70
N ALA A 267 18.94 -5.75 9.37
CA ALA A 267 20.00 -5.25 10.25
C ALA A 267 19.94 -3.71 10.39
N ALA A 268 19.76 -2.99 9.29
CA ALA A 268 19.59 -1.53 9.28
C ALA A 268 18.28 -1.10 9.95
N LEU A 269 17.23 -1.92 9.85
CA LEU A 269 15.94 -1.71 10.53
C LEU A 269 15.98 -2.06 12.03
N ALA A 270 17.12 -2.59 12.53
CA ALA A 270 17.29 -3.14 13.87
C ALA A 270 16.35 -4.33 14.19
N CYS A 271 15.86 -5.04 13.17
CA CYS A 271 14.97 -6.20 13.27
C CYS A 271 15.70 -7.54 13.10
N ALA A 272 17.03 -7.55 13.08
CA ALA A 272 17.78 -8.80 13.13
C ALA A 272 17.55 -9.50 14.48
N ALA A 273 17.35 -10.82 14.45
CA ALA A 273 17.40 -11.61 15.68
C ALA A 273 18.80 -11.45 16.33
N PRO A 274 18.87 -11.37 17.68
CA PRO A 274 20.15 -11.34 18.38
C PRO A 274 20.99 -12.60 18.09
#